data_AF-A0A3G8M5F5-F1
#
_entry.id   AF-A0A3G8M5F5-F1
#
_cell.length_a   1.000
_cell.length_b   1.000
_cell.length_c   1.000
_cell.angle_alpha   90.00
_cell.angle_beta   90.00
_cell.angle_gamma   90.00
#
_symmetry.space_group_name_H-M   'P 1'
#
loop_
_entity.id
_entity.type
_entity.pdbx_description
1 polymer ?
#
loop_
_entity_poly.entity_id
_entity_poly.type
_entity_poly.pdbx_seq_one_letter_code
_entity_poly.pdbx_strand_id
1 'polypeptide(L)'
;MALKPNNSHNISEADANVIRMTERLRMQEVLQHPASAGRLELATRLLVETSLSGAEIASMLESAPKPAAASASAFFAAMNTEGGVDVNAPLSEGGAIDPKKARLAELEAATHAHNTLNGYVSREKARGVDVKAR
;
A
#
# COMPACT_ATOMS: atom_id res chain seq x y z
N MET A 1 -26.22 -35.66 -43.30
CA MET A 1 -24.90 -35.16 -42.84
C MET A 1 -25.15 -34.13 -41.76
N ALA A 2 -24.96 -34.48 -40.49
CA ALA A 2 -25.09 -33.53 -39.38
C ALA A 2 -23.68 -33.14 -38.91
N LEU A 3 -23.24 -31.94 -39.29
CA LEU A 3 -22.05 -31.34 -38.69
C LEU A 3 -22.41 -30.94 -37.25
N LYS A 4 -21.87 -31.68 -36.27
CA LYS A 4 -21.92 -31.28 -34.86
C LYS A 4 -21.06 -30.03 -34.67
N PRO A 5 -21.59 -28.95 -34.09
CA PRO A 5 -20.80 -27.76 -33.82
C PRO A 5 -20.05 -27.88 -32.48
N ASN A 6 -18.86 -27.28 -32.49
CA ASN A 6 -18.20 -26.61 -31.37
C ASN A 6 -17.57 -27.47 -30.26
N ASN A 7 -16.31 -27.80 -30.50
CA ASN A 7 -15.32 -28.10 -29.48
C ASN A 7 -14.96 -26.79 -28.74
N SER A 8 -15.82 -26.35 -27.82
CA SER A 8 -15.49 -25.29 -26.86
C SER A 8 -14.28 -25.76 -26.06
N HIS A 9 -13.15 -25.06 -26.19
CA HIS A 9 -11.95 -25.27 -25.39
C HIS A 9 -12.26 -24.93 -23.92
N ASN A 10 -12.90 -25.87 -23.22
CA ASN A 10 -13.07 -25.80 -21.78
C ASN A 10 -11.72 -26.17 -21.18
N ILE A 11 -10.89 -25.16 -20.94
CA ILE A 11 -9.71 -25.30 -20.08
C ILE A 11 -10.21 -25.84 -18.75
N SER A 12 -9.70 -26.98 -18.31
CA SER A 12 -10.15 -27.55 -17.02
C SER A 12 -9.77 -26.58 -15.89
N GLU A 13 -10.53 -26.58 -14.81
CA GLU A 13 -10.24 -25.73 -13.66
C GLU A 13 -8.84 -26.01 -13.09
N ALA A 14 -8.36 -27.26 -13.21
CA ALA A 14 -7.00 -27.65 -12.86
C ALA A 14 -5.96 -26.94 -13.75
N ASP A 15 -6.17 -26.91 -15.07
CA ASP A 15 -5.26 -26.23 -16.00
C ASP A 15 -5.25 -24.71 -15.79
N ALA A 16 -6.41 -24.12 -15.51
CA ALA A 16 -6.53 -22.70 -15.18
C ALA A 16 -5.78 -22.35 -13.87
N ASN A 17 -5.80 -23.24 -12.88
CA ASN A 17 -5.03 -23.08 -11.64
C ASN A 17 -3.52 -23.17 -11.88
N VAL A 18 -3.07 -24.10 -12.72
CA VAL A 18 -1.66 -24.21 -13.11
C VAL A 18 -1.19 -22.95 -13.82
N ILE A 19 -1.96 -22.44 -14.79
CA ILE A 19 -1.64 -21.20 -15.51
C ILE A 19 -1.51 -20.03 -14.54
N ARG A 20 -2.47 -19.85 -13.62
CA ARG A 20 -2.43 -18.79 -12.61
C ARG A 20 -1.24 -18.91 -11.67
N MET A 21 -0.90 -20.12 -11.24
CA MET A 21 0.24 -20.37 -10.35
C MET A 21 1.57 -20.08 -11.04
N THR A 22 1.74 -20.58 -12.27
CA THR A 22 2.94 -20.31 -13.09
C THR A 22 3.09 -18.82 -13.35
N GLU A 23 2.01 -18.13 -13.66
CA GLU A 23 2.02 -16.69 -13.90
C GLU A 23 2.35 -15.89 -12.62
N ARG A 24 1.84 -16.33 -11.46
CA ARG A 24 2.20 -15.74 -10.17
C ARG A 24 3.69 -15.89 -9.86
N LEU A 25 4.27 -17.07 -10.15
CA LEU A 25 5.70 -17.32 -9.96
C LEU A 25 6.54 -16.43 -10.88
N ARG A 26 6.13 -16.27 -12.14
CA ARG A 26 6.78 -15.38 -13.10
C ARG A 26 6.79 -13.93 -12.63
N MET A 27 5.64 -13.42 -12.18
CA MET A 27 5.56 -12.06 -11.62
C MET A 27 6.44 -11.91 -10.38
N GLN A 28 6.43 -12.90 -9.48
CA GLN A 28 7.23 -12.86 -8.27
C GLN A 28 8.73 -12.81 -8.59
N GLU A 29 9.20 -13.62 -9.54
CA GLU A 29 10.60 -13.65 -9.97
C GLU A 29 11.05 -12.26 -10.47
N VAL A 30 10.27 -11.62 -11.34
CA VAL A 30 10.60 -10.29 -11.88
C VAL A 30 10.55 -9.20 -10.82
N LEU A 31 9.53 -9.18 -9.97
CA LEU A 31 9.33 -8.13 -8.97
C LEU A 31 10.30 -8.24 -7.78
N GLN A 32 10.82 -9.43 -7.50
CA GLN A 32 11.85 -9.64 -6.47
C GLN A 32 13.28 -9.47 -7.03
N HIS A 33 13.44 -9.44 -8.35
CA HIS A 33 14.75 -9.29 -8.97
C HIS A 33 15.34 -7.88 -8.74
N PRO A 34 16.63 -7.72 -8.39
CA PRO A 34 17.23 -6.41 -8.15
C PRO A 34 17.16 -5.46 -9.36
N ALA A 35 17.12 -6.01 -10.59
CA ALA A 35 17.01 -5.20 -11.81
C ALA A 35 15.67 -4.46 -11.97
N SER A 36 14.61 -4.88 -11.25
CA SER A 36 13.31 -4.19 -11.25
C SER A 36 13.25 -3.05 -10.24
N ALA A 37 14.22 -2.95 -9.31
CA ALA A 37 14.31 -1.85 -8.36
C ALA A 37 14.47 -0.51 -9.11
N GLY A 38 13.51 0.39 -8.91
CA GLY A 38 13.45 1.68 -9.61
C GLY A 38 12.91 1.62 -11.04
N ARG A 39 12.52 0.44 -11.56
CA ARG A 39 11.98 0.23 -12.91
C ARG A 39 10.65 -0.53 -12.91
N LEU A 40 9.83 -0.35 -11.87
CA LEU A 40 8.59 -1.10 -11.68
C LEU A 40 7.59 -0.95 -12.84
N GLU A 41 7.48 0.25 -13.42
CA GLU A 41 6.62 0.50 -14.58
C GLU A 41 7.05 -0.29 -15.82
N LEU A 42 8.36 -0.34 -16.10
CA LEU A 42 8.88 -1.11 -17.23
C LEU A 42 8.70 -2.61 -16.97
N ALA A 43 9.01 -3.07 -15.75
CA ALA A 43 8.86 -4.46 -15.35
C ALA A 43 7.41 -4.96 -15.46
N THR A 44 6.45 -4.17 -14.97
CA THR A 44 5.02 -4.48 -15.05
C THR A 44 4.52 -4.48 -16.49
N ARG A 45 4.97 -3.52 -17.31
CA ARG A 45 4.65 -3.49 -18.73
C ARG A 45 5.15 -4.74 -19.46
N LEU A 46 6.40 -5.14 -19.23
CA LEU A 46 6.94 -6.37 -19.82
C LEU A 46 6.18 -7.62 -19.38
N LEU A 47 5.78 -7.71 -18.11
CA LEU A 47 4.98 -8.83 -17.61
C LEU A 47 3.60 -8.91 -18.31
N VAL A 48 2.93 -7.78 -18.50
CA VAL A 48 1.57 -7.75 -19.07
C VAL A 48 1.58 -7.89 -20.59
N GLU A 49 2.52 -7.22 -21.27
CA GLU A 49 2.54 -7.13 -22.73
C GLU A 49 3.31 -8.28 -23.39
N THR A 50 4.12 -9.03 -22.64
CA THR A 50 4.97 -10.08 -23.20
C THR A 50 4.79 -11.44 -22.53
N SER A 51 5.01 -12.50 -23.31
CA SER A 51 5.06 -13.89 -22.83
C SER A 51 6.49 -14.33 -22.47
N LEU A 52 7.38 -13.38 -22.23
CA LEU A 52 8.77 -13.65 -21.87
C LEU A 52 8.86 -14.32 -20.50
N SER A 53 9.91 -15.11 -20.32
CA SER A 53 10.26 -15.68 -19.02
C SER A 53 10.74 -14.60 -18.03
N GLY A 54 10.68 -14.89 -16.73
CA GLY A 54 11.16 -13.95 -15.72
C GLY A 54 12.63 -13.57 -15.92
N ALA A 55 13.46 -14.54 -16.31
CA ALA A 55 14.87 -14.34 -16.63
C ALA A 55 15.12 -13.42 -17.83
N GLU A 56 14.34 -13.55 -18.91
CA GLU A 56 14.44 -12.67 -20.07
C GLU A 56 14.04 -11.24 -19.72
N ILE A 57 12.95 -11.08 -18.94
CA ILE A 57 12.50 -9.78 -18.45
C ILE A 57 13.58 -9.15 -17.55
N ALA A 58 14.21 -9.93 -16.67
CA ALA A 58 15.31 -9.47 -15.83
C ALA A 58 16.52 -8.98 -16.67
N SER A 59 16.88 -9.72 -17.71
CA SER A 59 17.95 -9.34 -18.65
C SER A 59 17.61 -8.06 -19.44
N MET A 60 16.36 -7.92 -19.88
CA MET A 60 15.87 -6.69 -20.53
C MET A 60 15.88 -5.50 -19.57
N LEU A 61 15.50 -5.71 -18.32
CA LEU A 61 15.55 -4.66 -17.29
C LEU A 61 17.00 -4.24 -17.01
N GLU A 62 17.95 -5.17 -16.98
CA GLU A 62 19.36 -4.87 -16.74
C GLU A 62 20.00 -4.09 -17.89
N SER A 63 19.67 -4.46 -19.12
CA SER A 63 20.14 -3.80 -20.35
C SER A 63 19.42 -2.49 -20.67
N ALA A 64 18.22 -2.26 -20.13
CA ALA A 64 17.49 -1.02 -20.31
C ALA A 64 18.25 0.18 -19.72
N PRO A 65 18.15 1.38 -20.32
CA PRO A 65 18.73 2.58 -19.73
C PRO A 65 18.20 2.76 -18.30
N LYS A 66 19.09 3.07 -17.35
CA LYS A 66 18.65 3.42 -15.99
C LYS A 66 17.73 4.63 -16.10
N PRO A 67 16.55 4.62 -15.48
CA PRO A 67 15.71 5.80 -15.44
C PRO A 67 16.56 6.94 -14.87
N ALA A 68 16.57 8.08 -15.55
CA ALA A 68 17.25 9.26 -15.04
C ALA A 68 16.73 9.53 -13.62
N ALA A 69 17.61 9.90 -12.68
CA ALA A 69 17.23 10.12 -11.27
C ALA A 69 16.04 11.09 -11.08
N ALA A 70 15.70 11.88 -12.10
CA ALA A 70 14.52 12.74 -12.14
C ALA A 70 13.17 12.00 -12.28
N SER A 71 13.15 10.78 -12.80
CA SER A 71 11.94 9.94 -12.88
C SER A 71 11.90 8.83 -11.83
N ALA A 72 12.87 8.80 -10.90
CA ALA A 72 12.71 8.16 -9.60
C ALA A 72 11.70 8.97 -8.77
N SER A 73 10.48 9.06 -9.31
CA SER A 73 9.23 9.44 -8.70
C SER A 73 9.33 10.68 -7.83
N ALA A 74 8.85 11.82 -8.35
CA ALA A 74 8.49 12.96 -7.51
C ALA A 74 7.66 12.52 -6.29
N PHE A 75 6.92 11.41 -6.39
CA PHE A 75 6.22 10.76 -5.30
C PHE A 75 7.15 10.06 -4.29
N PHE A 76 8.17 9.28 -4.68
CA PHE A 76 9.15 8.71 -3.72
C PHE A 76 10.12 9.77 -3.16
N ALA A 77 10.48 10.78 -3.96
CA ALA A 77 11.20 11.94 -3.49
C ALA A 77 10.36 12.74 -2.48
N ALA A 78 9.06 12.93 -2.74
CA ALA A 78 8.13 13.55 -1.80
C ALA A 78 7.97 12.71 -0.51
N MET A 79 7.87 11.39 -0.63
CA MET A 79 7.75 10.48 0.51
C MET A 79 9.03 10.48 1.38
N ASN A 80 10.21 10.63 0.78
CA ASN A 80 11.46 10.82 1.49
C ASN A 80 11.54 12.21 2.16
N THR A 81 10.97 13.26 1.56
CA THR A 81 10.89 14.60 2.17
C THR A 81 9.83 14.73 3.26
N GLU A 82 8.74 13.94 3.22
CA GLU A 82 7.67 13.94 4.23
C GLU A 82 7.98 13.07 5.47
N GLY A 83 9.21 12.55 5.56
CA GLY A 83 9.71 11.87 6.75
C GLY A 83 9.56 10.37 6.62
N GLY A 84 10.64 9.73 6.17
CA GLY A 84 10.84 8.31 6.43
C GLY A 84 10.70 8.06 7.94
N VAL A 85 9.72 7.24 8.33
CA VAL A 85 9.66 6.71 9.69
C VAL A 85 10.83 5.75 9.80
N ASP A 86 11.92 6.24 10.37
CA ASP A 86 13.05 5.41 10.75
C ASP A 86 12.58 4.49 11.89
N VAL A 87 12.14 3.30 11.52
CA VAL A 87 11.70 2.24 12.44
C VAL A 87 12.82 1.76 13.37
N ASN A 88 14.05 2.21 13.16
CA ASN A 88 15.20 1.96 14.02
C ASN A 88 15.78 3.22 14.69
N ALA A 89 15.12 4.39 14.59
CA ALA A 89 15.58 5.56 15.31
C ALA A 89 15.47 5.30 16.82
N PRO A 90 16.56 5.49 17.61
CA PRO A 90 16.47 5.39 19.06
C PRO A 90 15.43 6.38 19.54
N LEU A 91 14.51 5.90 20.40
CA LEU A 91 13.48 6.69 21.08
C LEU A 91 14.16 7.82 21.86
N SER A 92 14.44 8.94 21.20
CA SER A 92 14.99 10.12 21.84
C SER A 92 13.87 10.72 22.68
N GLU A 93 14.01 10.59 23.99
CA GLU A 93 13.30 11.37 25.01
C GLU A 93 13.71 12.85 24.89
N GLY A 94 13.34 13.48 23.79
CA GLY A 94 13.51 14.91 23.55
C GLY A 94 12.18 15.61 23.74
N GLY A 95 12.02 16.31 24.86
CA GLY A 95 10.83 17.07 25.27
C GLY A 95 10.43 18.22 24.35
N ALA A 96 10.11 17.94 23.09
CA ALA A 96 9.36 18.83 22.23
C ALA A 96 7.86 18.59 22.48
N ILE A 97 7.14 19.64 22.86
CA ILE A 97 5.67 19.62 22.94
C ILE A 97 5.16 19.25 21.54
N ASP A 98 4.67 18.02 21.40
CA ASP A 98 4.18 17.48 20.14
C ASP A 98 3.04 18.38 19.63
N PRO A 99 3.23 19.13 18.53
CA PRO A 99 2.21 20.05 18.03
C PRO A 99 0.93 19.30 17.63
N LYS A 100 1.03 17.99 17.33
CA LYS A 100 -0.13 17.14 17.07
C LYS A 100 -0.91 16.87 18.35
N LYS A 101 -0.25 16.69 19.49
CA LYS A 101 -0.94 16.55 20.80
C LYS A 101 -1.66 17.84 21.20
N ALA A 102 -1.05 19.00 20.96
CA ALA A 102 -1.71 20.28 21.21
C ALA A 102 -2.97 20.45 20.33
N ARG A 103 -2.88 20.09 19.04
CA ARG A 103 -4.03 20.13 18.13
C ARG A 103 -5.12 19.11 18.50
N LEU A 104 -4.72 17.93 18.97
CA LEU A 104 -5.65 16.90 19.45
C LEU A 104 -6.42 17.39 20.68
N ALA A 105 -5.73 17.99 21.66
CA ALA A 105 -6.37 18.52 22.86
C ALA A 105 -7.36 19.66 22.54
N GLU A 106 -7.05 20.51 21.57
CA GLU A 106 -7.96 21.57 21.10
C GLU A 106 -9.23 20.99 20.46
N LEU A 107 -9.07 19.97 19.60
CA LEU A 107 -10.20 19.29 18.94
C LEU A 107 -11.07 18.53 19.94
N GLU A 108 -10.48 17.88 20.94
CA GLU A 108 -11.20 17.21 22.02
C GLU A 108 -12.00 18.22 22.86
N ALA A 109 -11.40 19.37 23.21
CA ALA A 109 -12.08 20.42 23.96
C ALA A 109 -13.25 21.03 23.17
N ALA A 110 -13.06 21.29 21.87
CA ALA A 110 -14.12 21.81 20.99
C ALA A 110 -15.27 20.80 20.84
N THR A 111 -14.94 19.52 20.68
CA THR A 111 -15.92 18.44 20.57
C THR A 111 -16.70 18.27 21.88
N HIS A 112 -16.02 18.31 23.02
CA HIS A 112 -16.67 18.23 24.33
C HIS A 112 -17.61 19.43 24.58
N ALA A 113 -17.18 20.65 24.23
CA ALA A 113 -18.00 21.86 24.37
C ALA A 113 -19.26 21.77 23.49
N HIS A 114 -19.11 21.38 22.22
CA HIS A 114 -20.22 21.18 21.30
C HIS A 114 -21.21 20.12 21.81
N ASN A 115 -20.71 18.99 22.31
CA ASN A 115 -21.55 17.90 22.80
C ASN A 115 -22.25 18.26 24.12
N THR A 116 -21.63 19.09 24.96
CA THR A 116 -22.25 19.63 26.19
C THR A 116 -23.34 20.64 25.86
N LEU A 117 -23.10 21.56 24.91
CA LEU A 117 -24.06 22.58 24.49
C LEU A 117 -25.31 21.97 23.85
N ASN A 118 -25.13 20.92 23.05
CA ASN A 118 -26.23 20.23 22.39
C ASN A 118 -26.87 19.12 23.24
N GLY A 119 -26.45 18.97 24.50
CA GLY A 119 -27.04 18.01 25.44
C GLY A 119 -26.75 16.53 25.13
N TYR A 120 -25.81 16.24 24.24
CA TYR A 120 -25.37 14.87 23.92
C TYR A 120 -24.57 14.23 25.08
N VAL A 121 -24.12 15.03 26.05
CA VAL A 121 -23.49 14.57 27.30
C VAL A 121 -24.32 15.09 28.48
N SER A 122 -24.82 14.19 29.32
CA SER A 122 -25.50 14.58 30.57
C SER A 122 -24.49 15.25 31.52
N ARG A 123 -24.92 16.27 32.27
CA ARG A 123 -24.06 16.99 33.25
C ARG A 123 -23.39 16.05 34.27
N GLU A 124 -23.97 14.89 34.53
CA GLU A 124 -23.41 13.87 35.42
C GLU A 124 -22.16 13.18 34.82
N LYS A 125 -22.17 12.85 33.53
CA LYS A 125 -20.97 12.31 32.84
C LYS A 125 -19.92 13.37 32.57
N ALA A 126 -20.31 14.61 32.33
CA ALA A 126 -19.38 15.73 32.07
C ALA A 126 -18.52 16.10 33.31
N ARG A 127 -18.94 15.73 34.52
CA ARG A 127 -18.18 15.99 35.77
C ARG A 127 -17.32 14.81 36.21
N GLY A 128 -17.24 13.73 35.44
CA GLY A 128 -16.46 12.54 35.80
C GLY A 128 -16.96 11.85 37.08
N VAL A 129 -18.21 12.08 37.48
CA VAL A 129 -18.80 11.37 38.61
C VAL A 129 -19.33 10.04 38.07
N ASP A 130 -18.56 8.98 38.26
CA ASP A 130 -19.06 7.61 38.14
C ASP A 130 -20.24 7.47 39.12
N VAL A 131 -21.47 7.57 38.60
CA VAL A 131 -22.66 7.22 39.35
C VAL A 131 -22.71 5.69 39.42
N LYS A 132 -21.90 5.14 40.31
CA LYS A 132 -22.01 3.75 40.75
C LYS A 132 -22.39 3.74 42.22
N ALA A 133 -23.66 4.08 42.50
CA ALA A 133 -24.35 3.65 43.73
C ALA A 133 -25.83 4.09 43.71
N ARG A 134 -26.72 3.22 43.23
CA ARG A 134 -27.69 2.45 44.06
C ARG A 134 -28.69 1.74 43.16
#